data_AF-A0A972IDT9-F1
#
_entry.id   AF-A0A972IDT9-F1
#
_cell.length_a   1.000
_cell.length_b   1.000
_cell.length_c   1.000
_cell.angle_alpha   90.00
_cell.angle_beta   90.00
_cell.angle_gamma   90.00
#
_symmetry.space_group_name_H-M   'P 1'
#
loop_
_entity.id
_entity.type
_entity.pdbx_description
1 polymer ?
#
loop_
_entity_poly.entity_id
_entity_poly.type
_entity_poly.pdbx_seq_one_letter_code
_entity_poly.pdbx_strand_id
1 'polypeptide(L)'
;MCNSCSIELSDRDVNCVAIRPGRLLCLKCLNGGGCLPFMEEEKLDEKLKLIKENPQVHIKLETSFDDMGARTLMFFSQSVQERKRDLDVLQKLGLLPGDIRIARDLYEMIDLRIKDVKEICGYNGKEGNNWPVCPLADKEFYAKGSKGLNKLKDKDLMKYWKEISCKEIEKADRLVIRAHHLLCIICYISRDVYEPLAEDNLYELWMKMRNNPDIPVTLIEGPGDCMVCPPCYGFDNDRKLCFVGCHLRDRKKDVDTLQRLDMLPGETLPAVEIIRRIYENIPSNFGICDYEYVSAYQWKGCAGPERYQKGLKKGFFENNEETLKRKTNL
;
A
#
# COMPACT_ATOMS: atom_id res chain seq x y z
N MET A 1 -26.20 -15.22 5.87
CA MET A 1 -24.92 -15.40 5.14
C MET A 1 -23.84 -15.58 6.18
N CYS A 2 -23.02 -16.62 6.07
CA CYS A 2 -22.01 -16.94 7.09
C CYS A 2 -20.95 -15.81 7.13
N ASN A 3 -20.67 -15.24 8.31
CA ASN A 3 -19.66 -14.18 8.49
C ASN A 3 -18.23 -14.60 8.09
N SER A 4 -17.99 -15.87 7.75
CA SER A 4 -16.72 -16.39 7.24
C SER A 4 -16.57 -16.32 5.71
N CYS A 5 -17.58 -15.87 4.96
CA CYS A 5 -17.56 -15.90 3.48
C CYS A 5 -17.04 -14.60 2.82
N SER A 6 -16.53 -13.62 3.56
CA SER A 6 -16.15 -12.29 3.02
C SER A 6 -14.71 -11.86 3.29
N ILE A 7 -13.88 -12.71 3.89
CA ILE A 7 -12.46 -12.43 4.16
C ILE A 7 -11.72 -12.31 2.82
N GLU A 8 -10.92 -11.25 2.69
CA GLU A 8 -10.11 -10.95 1.51
C GLU A 8 -10.87 -10.84 0.19
N LEU A 9 -12.21 -10.79 0.21
CA LEU A 9 -12.99 -10.60 -1.00
C LEU A 9 -12.93 -9.15 -1.49
N SER A 10 -12.72 -9.03 -2.80
CA SER A 10 -12.80 -7.76 -3.49
C SER A 10 -14.23 -7.21 -3.43
N ASP A 11 -14.34 -5.94 -3.08
CA ASP A 11 -15.55 -5.14 -3.15
C ASP A 11 -15.55 -4.22 -4.37
N ARG A 12 -14.59 -4.37 -5.29
CA ARG A 12 -14.40 -3.46 -6.44
C ARG A 12 -15.68 -3.17 -7.19
N ASP A 13 -16.55 -4.15 -7.39
CA ASP A 13 -17.75 -3.97 -8.22
C ASP A 13 -18.88 -3.23 -7.49
N VAL A 14 -18.83 -3.19 -6.14
CA VAL A 14 -19.85 -2.56 -5.30
C VAL A 14 -19.35 -1.29 -4.58
N ASN A 15 -18.03 -1.11 -4.48
CA ASN A 15 -17.34 0.01 -3.85
C ASN A 15 -16.50 0.75 -4.89
N CYS A 16 -17.16 1.28 -5.92
CA CYS A 16 -16.53 1.99 -7.03
C CYS A 16 -17.31 3.24 -7.43
N VAL A 17 -16.58 4.30 -7.76
CA VAL A 17 -17.11 5.55 -8.29
C VAL A 17 -16.38 5.95 -9.56
N ALA A 18 -17.13 6.47 -10.54
CA ALA A 18 -16.54 7.04 -11.75
C ALA A 18 -16.11 8.50 -11.51
N ILE A 19 -14.85 8.80 -11.80
CA ILE A 19 -14.29 10.15 -11.69
C ILE A 19 -13.40 10.42 -12.90
N ARG A 20 -13.54 11.61 -13.47
CA ARG A 20 -12.68 12.07 -14.56
C ARG A 20 -11.27 12.38 -14.03
N PRO A 21 -10.20 12.09 -14.78
CA PRO A 21 -8.83 12.33 -14.31
C PRO A 21 -8.58 13.77 -13.82
N GLY A 22 -9.02 14.79 -14.57
CA GLY A 22 -8.90 16.20 -14.20
C GLY A 22 -9.67 16.56 -12.93
N ARG A 23 -10.77 15.85 -12.63
CA ARG A 23 -11.57 16.09 -11.43
C ARG A 23 -10.90 15.57 -10.15
N LEU A 24 -9.93 14.65 -10.26
CA LEU A 24 -9.09 14.27 -9.12
C LEU A 24 -8.32 15.48 -8.55
N LEU A 25 -7.83 16.37 -9.42
CA LEU A 25 -7.17 17.61 -9.02
C LEU A 25 -8.18 18.62 -8.47
N CYS A 26 -9.37 18.70 -9.06
CA CYS A 26 -10.46 19.55 -8.57
C CYS A 26 -10.90 19.17 -7.16
N LEU A 27 -11.00 17.87 -6.85
CA LEU A 27 -11.31 17.37 -5.51
C LEU A 27 -10.26 17.81 -4.48
N LYS A 28 -8.98 17.87 -4.88
CA LYS A 28 -7.92 18.44 -4.03
C LYS A 28 -8.15 19.94 -3.81
N CYS A 29 -8.41 20.72 -4.87
CA CYS A 29 -8.74 22.14 -4.72
C CYS A 29 -9.97 22.36 -3.81
N LEU A 30 -11.01 21.54 -3.96
CA LEU A 30 -12.22 21.58 -3.14
C LEU A 30 -11.91 21.31 -1.67
N ASN A 31 -11.12 20.28 -1.38
CA ASN A 31 -10.66 19.99 -0.02
C ASN A 31 -9.79 21.12 0.57
N GLY A 32 -9.13 21.92 -0.28
CA GLY A 32 -8.39 23.11 0.12
C GLY A 32 -9.24 24.37 0.28
N GLY A 33 -10.54 24.32 -0.03
CA GLY A 33 -11.49 25.42 0.09
C GLY A 33 -11.82 26.16 -1.22
N GLY A 34 -11.31 25.70 -2.37
CA GLY A 34 -11.66 26.29 -3.67
C GLY A 34 -12.94 25.68 -4.24
N CYS A 35 -13.87 26.51 -4.72
CA CYS A 35 -15.09 26.02 -5.37
C CYS A 35 -15.30 26.73 -6.72
N LEU A 36 -15.75 25.99 -7.73
CA LEU A 36 -16.19 26.53 -9.02
C LEU A 36 -17.59 25.98 -9.32
N PRO A 37 -18.44 26.69 -10.11
CA PRO A 37 -19.83 26.28 -10.34
C PRO A 37 -20.00 24.83 -10.82
N PHE A 38 -19.18 24.38 -11.77
CA PHE A 38 -19.25 22.99 -12.27
C PHE A 38 -18.98 21.94 -11.17
N MET A 39 -18.28 22.30 -10.09
CA MET A 39 -18.00 21.36 -9.00
C MET A 39 -19.26 21.02 -8.21
N GLU A 40 -20.17 21.99 -8.08
CA GLU A 40 -21.49 21.80 -7.46
C GLU A 40 -22.40 21.02 -8.41
N GLU A 41 -22.42 21.39 -9.70
CA GLU A 41 -23.18 20.69 -10.75
C GLU A 41 -22.79 19.20 -10.86
N GLU A 42 -21.50 18.89 -10.74
CA GLU A 42 -20.98 17.52 -10.77
C GLU A 42 -20.96 16.81 -9.39
N LYS A 43 -21.46 17.46 -8.33
CA LYS A 43 -21.51 16.90 -6.96
C LYS A 43 -20.14 16.41 -6.46
N LEU A 44 -19.09 17.20 -6.68
CA LEU A 44 -17.74 16.81 -6.28
C LEU A 44 -17.56 16.77 -4.75
N ASP A 45 -18.38 17.48 -3.99
CA ASP A 45 -18.43 17.42 -2.54
C ASP A 45 -18.88 16.04 -2.03
N GLU A 46 -19.89 15.43 -2.65
CA GLU A 46 -20.35 14.07 -2.34
C GLU A 46 -19.22 13.06 -2.58
N LYS A 47 -18.51 13.18 -3.72
CA LYS A 47 -17.36 12.32 -4.06
C LYS A 47 -16.19 12.53 -3.10
N LEU A 48 -15.91 13.78 -2.74
CA LEU A 48 -14.86 14.12 -1.78
C LEU A 48 -15.17 13.53 -0.40
N LYS A 49 -16.41 13.63 0.06
CA LYS A 49 -16.87 13.04 1.31
C LYS A 49 -16.68 11.52 1.30
N LEU A 50 -17.14 10.85 0.25
CA LEU A 50 -16.98 9.41 0.06
C LEU A 50 -15.50 8.98 0.17
N ILE A 51 -14.59 9.68 -0.51
CA ILE A 51 -13.15 9.38 -0.49
C ILE A 51 -12.54 9.59 0.90
N LYS A 52 -12.97 10.62 1.63
CA LYS A 52 -12.46 10.90 2.99
C LYS A 52 -12.94 9.87 4.00
N GLU A 53 -14.19 9.42 3.88
CA GLU A 53 -14.77 8.38 4.72
C GLU A 53 -14.17 7.00 4.40
N ASN A 54 -13.94 6.72 3.11
CA ASN A 54 -13.34 5.47 2.67
C ASN A 54 -12.25 5.71 1.59
N PRO A 55 -10.99 5.90 1.98
CA PRO A 55 -9.88 6.02 1.03
C PRO A 55 -9.58 4.74 0.23
N GLN A 56 -10.27 3.63 0.52
CA GLN A 56 -10.17 2.38 -0.23
C GLN A 56 -11.23 2.27 -1.33
N VAL A 57 -12.15 3.25 -1.46
CA VAL A 57 -13.09 3.31 -2.58
C VAL A 57 -12.34 3.23 -3.91
N HIS A 58 -12.83 2.39 -4.82
CA HIS A 58 -12.27 2.29 -6.15
C HIS A 58 -12.72 3.49 -6.99
N ILE A 59 -11.80 4.05 -7.75
CA ILE A 59 -12.09 5.11 -8.70
C ILE A 59 -11.82 4.56 -10.10
N LYS A 60 -12.87 4.54 -10.92
CA LYS A 60 -12.77 4.28 -12.36
C LYS A 60 -12.53 5.59 -13.09
N LEU A 61 -11.45 5.65 -13.87
CA LEU A 61 -11.08 6.83 -14.65
C LEU A 61 -11.87 6.88 -15.96
N GLU A 62 -12.92 7.70 -15.99
CA GLU A 62 -13.75 7.90 -17.18
C GLU A 62 -13.40 9.20 -17.89
N THR A 63 -13.26 9.14 -19.21
CA THR A 63 -12.82 10.28 -20.01
C THR A 63 -13.39 10.21 -21.43
N SER A 64 -13.10 11.23 -22.23
CA SER A 64 -13.55 11.38 -23.62
C SER A 64 -12.96 10.37 -24.60
N PHE A 65 -11.98 9.58 -24.17
CA PHE A 65 -11.27 8.62 -24.99
C PHE A 65 -11.18 7.26 -24.31
N ASP A 66 -11.11 6.17 -25.07
CA ASP A 66 -10.70 4.86 -24.59
C ASP A 66 -9.17 4.69 -24.66
N ASP A 67 -8.67 3.49 -24.36
CA ASP A 67 -7.25 3.14 -24.37
C ASP A 67 -6.61 3.20 -25.76
N MET A 68 -7.39 3.07 -26.84
CA MET A 68 -6.94 3.27 -28.22
C MET A 68 -6.98 4.74 -28.67
N GLY A 69 -7.60 5.61 -27.88
CA GLY A 69 -7.86 7.01 -28.24
C GLY A 69 -9.15 7.22 -29.04
N ALA A 70 -10.02 6.22 -29.16
CA ALA A 70 -11.32 6.38 -29.79
C ALA A 70 -12.27 7.15 -28.87
N ARG A 71 -13.20 7.91 -29.47
CA ARG A 71 -14.11 8.79 -28.72
C ARG A 71 -15.15 7.99 -27.97
N THR A 72 -15.32 8.31 -26.69
CA THR A 72 -16.46 7.86 -25.90
C THR A 72 -17.63 8.85 -26.03
N LEU A 73 -18.80 8.52 -25.49
CA LEU A 73 -19.93 9.45 -25.44
C LEU A 73 -19.58 10.75 -24.69
N MET A 74 -18.67 10.68 -23.71
CA MET A 74 -18.23 11.83 -22.93
C MET A 74 -17.53 12.89 -23.80
N PHE A 75 -16.94 12.50 -24.93
CA PHE A 75 -16.30 13.43 -25.88
C PHE A 75 -17.21 14.58 -26.29
N PHE A 76 -18.49 14.28 -26.52
CA PHE A 76 -19.48 15.25 -26.99
C PHE A 76 -20.01 16.18 -25.89
N SER A 77 -19.73 15.86 -24.62
CA SER A 77 -20.12 16.66 -23.46
C SER A 77 -18.99 17.54 -22.90
N GLN A 78 -17.75 17.26 -23.27
CA GLN A 78 -16.57 17.96 -22.74
C GLN A 78 -16.07 19.07 -23.68
N SER A 79 -15.50 20.11 -23.07
CA SER A 79 -14.68 21.09 -23.80
C SER A 79 -13.32 20.51 -24.21
N VAL A 80 -12.62 21.19 -25.12
CA VAL A 80 -11.27 20.76 -25.51
C VAL A 80 -10.26 20.91 -24.37
N GLN A 81 -10.44 21.92 -23.51
CA GLN A 81 -9.62 22.21 -22.34
C GLN A 81 -9.77 21.12 -21.29
N GLU A 82 -11.00 20.65 -21.10
CA GLU A 82 -11.35 19.53 -20.25
C GLU A 82 -10.71 18.22 -20.71
N ARG A 83 -10.83 17.90 -22.01
CA ARG A 83 -10.18 16.73 -22.59
C ARG A 83 -8.67 16.76 -22.42
N LYS A 84 -8.04 17.91 -22.69
CA LYS A 84 -6.60 18.10 -22.50
C LYS A 84 -6.21 17.86 -21.03
N ARG A 85 -6.96 18.44 -20.09
CA ARG A 85 -6.69 18.28 -18.64
C ARG A 85 -6.76 16.81 -18.22
N ASP A 86 -7.76 16.08 -18.70
CA ASP A 86 -7.92 14.66 -18.40
C ASP A 86 -6.71 13.86 -18.94
N LEU A 87 -6.25 14.16 -20.17
CA LEU A 87 -5.06 13.55 -20.78
C LEU A 87 -3.75 13.90 -20.05
N ASP A 88 -3.54 15.16 -19.66
CA ASP A 88 -2.35 15.59 -18.93
C ASP A 88 -2.23 14.84 -17.59
N VAL A 89 -3.36 14.65 -16.88
CA VAL A 89 -3.39 13.89 -15.63
C VAL A 89 -3.06 12.42 -15.88
N LEU A 90 -3.71 11.77 -16.86
CA LEU A 90 -3.42 10.38 -17.21
C LEU A 90 -1.94 10.18 -17.57
N GLN A 91 -1.38 11.07 -18.39
CA GLN A 91 0.03 11.02 -18.79
C GLN A 91 0.96 11.13 -17.58
N LYS A 92 0.76 12.13 -16.70
CA LYS A 92 1.62 12.31 -15.51
C LYS A 92 1.48 11.15 -14.52
N LEU A 93 0.28 10.57 -14.40
CA LEU A 93 0.04 9.41 -13.54
C LEU A 93 0.45 8.08 -14.19
N GLY A 94 0.74 8.05 -15.50
CA GLY A 94 1.05 6.82 -16.22
C GLY A 94 -0.11 5.83 -16.18
N LEU A 95 -1.32 6.33 -16.37
CA LEU A 95 -2.58 5.57 -16.35
C LEU A 95 -3.32 5.73 -17.68
N LEU A 96 -4.22 4.79 -17.97
CA LEU A 96 -5.04 4.80 -19.17
C LEU A 96 -6.52 5.09 -18.83
N PRO A 97 -7.33 5.53 -19.82
CA PRO A 97 -8.77 5.52 -19.68
C PRO A 97 -9.29 4.15 -19.23
N GLY A 98 -10.29 4.16 -18.33
CA GLY A 98 -10.87 2.94 -17.78
C GLY A 98 -10.07 2.30 -16.65
N ASP A 99 -8.86 2.76 -16.34
CA ASP A 99 -8.11 2.27 -15.19
C ASP A 99 -8.92 2.43 -13.90
N ILE A 100 -8.89 1.39 -13.07
CA ILE A 100 -9.52 1.38 -11.75
C ILE A 100 -8.43 1.24 -10.69
N ARG A 101 -8.39 2.17 -9.73
CA ARG A 101 -7.45 2.17 -8.60
C ARG A 101 -8.17 2.65 -7.34
N ILE A 102 -7.73 2.24 -6.16
CA ILE A 102 -8.27 2.81 -4.92
C ILE A 102 -7.89 4.29 -4.80
N ALA A 103 -8.74 5.08 -4.15
CA ALA A 103 -8.52 6.52 -4.02
C ALA A 103 -7.18 6.86 -3.36
N ARG A 104 -6.81 6.12 -2.30
CA ARG A 104 -5.51 6.26 -1.62
C ARG A 104 -4.33 6.22 -2.60
N ASP A 105 -4.26 5.21 -3.45
CA ASP A 105 -3.18 5.03 -4.44
C ASP A 105 -3.13 6.21 -5.41
N LEU A 106 -4.30 6.63 -5.94
CA LEU A 106 -4.36 7.74 -6.87
C LEU A 106 -3.86 9.04 -6.23
N TYR A 107 -4.25 9.33 -4.99
CA TYR A 107 -3.79 10.55 -4.32
C TYR A 107 -2.32 10.48 -3.89
N GLU A 108 -1.80 9.31 -3.53
CA GLU A 108 -0.35 9.15 -3.33
C GLU A 108 0.43 9.34 -4.64
N MET A 109 -0.08 8.84 -5.77
CA MET A 109 0.50 9.07 -7.10
C MET A 109 0.44 10.55 -7.51
N ILE A 110 -0.68 11.22 -7.25
CA ILE A 110 -0.85 12.67 -7.49
C ILE A 110 0.14 13.46 -6.64
N ASP A 111 0.23 13.19 -5.34
CA ASP A 111 1.19 13.86 -4.45
C ASP A 111 2.64 13.61 -4.88
N LEU A 112 2.94 12.42 -5.41
CA LEU A 112 4.27 12.09 -5.89
C LEU A 112 4.62 12.83 -7.20
N ARG A 113 3.70 12.89 -8.16
CA ARG A 113 4.00 13.27 -9.56
C ARG A 113 3.45 14.63 -10.00
N ILE A 114 2.46 15.19 -9.28
CA ILE A 114 1.81 16.47 -9.61
C ILE A 114 1.93 17.39 -8.39
N LYS A 115 3.03 18.16 -8.34
CA LYS A 115 3.35 19.04 -7.20
C LYS A 115 2.50 20.30 -7.14
N ASP A 116 2.10 20.80 -8.31
CA ASP A 116 1.17 21.91 -8.47
C ASP A 116 0.34 21.72 -9.74
N VAL A 117 -0.55 22.67 -10.00
CA VAL A 117 -1.46 22.65 -11.16
C VAL A 117 -1.15 23.75 -12.18
N LYS A 118 0.00 24.43 -12.09
CA LYS A 118 0.34 25.56 -12.96
C LYS A 118 0.48 25.11 -14.42
N GLU A 119 1.09 23.96 -14.64
CA GLU A 119 1.24 23.41 -16.00
C GLU A 119 -0.10 22.90 -16.56
N ILE A 120 -0.83 22.13 -15.76
CA ILE A 120 -2.03 21.40 -16.20
C ILE A 120 -3.24 22.33 -16.34
N CYS A 121 -3.47 23.18 -15.33
CA CYS A 121 -4.65 24.03 -15.22
C CYS A 121 -4.35 25.49 -15.54
N GLY A 122 -3.12 25.95 -15.31
CA GLY A 122 -2.67 27.32 -15.58
C GLY A 122 -1.93 27.51 -16.90
N TYR A 123 -1.68 26.42 -17.64
CA TYR A 123 -0.90 26.42 -18.89
C TYR A 123 0.44 27.19 -18.81
N ASN A 124 1.06 27.21 -17.62
CA ASN A 124 2.25 28.00 -17.32
C ASN A 124 2.13 29.49 -17.73
N GLY A 125 0.95 30.08 -17.54
CA GLY A 125 0.68 31.48 -17.86
C GLY A 125 0.40 31.76 -19.35
N LYS A 126 0.34 30.73 -20.19
CA LYS A 126 -0.02 30.87 -21.62
C LYS A 126 -1.52 30.87 -21.83
N GLU A 127 -2.20 31.88 -21.27
CA GLU A 127 -3.63 32.08 -21.49
C GLU A 127 -3.90 32.62 -22.92
N GLY A 128 -5.00 32.17 -23.51
CA GLY A 128 -5.52 32.76 -24.74
C GLY A 128 -7.05 32.67 -24.76
N ASN A 129 -7.69 33.44 -25.66
CA ASN A 129 -9.16 33.50 -25.75
C ASN A 129 -9.80 32.11 -25.93
N ASN A 130 -9.14 31.22 -26.67
CA ASN A 130 -9.60 29.85 -26.90
C ASN A 130 -9.06 28.83 -25.87
N TRP A 131 -8.17 29.25 -24.97
CA TRP A 131 -7.53 28.41 -23.96
C TRP A 131 -7.48 29.16 -22.63
N PRO A 132 -8.65 29.41 -22.01
CA PRO A 132 -8.70 30.08 -20.71
C PRO A 132 -8.08 29.20 -19.63
N VAL A 133 -7.35 29.82 -18.71
CA VAL A 133 -6.79 29.10 -17.56
C VAL A 133 -7.85 28.83 -16.50
N CYS A 134 -7.63 27.83 -15.66
CA CYS A 134 -8.49 27.59 -14.52
C CYS A 134 -8.35 28.72 -13.48
N PRO A 135 -9.45 29.33 -12.98
CA PRO A 135 -9.37 30.41 -11.99
C PRO A 135 -8.70 30.02 -10.66
N LEU A 136 -8.61 28.72 -10.38
CA LEU A 136 -7.96 28.19 -9.17
C LEU A 136 -6.47 27.86 -9.36
N ALA A 137 -5.92 27.95 -10.58
CA ALA A 137 -4.59 27.44 -10.89
C ALA A 137 -3.46 28.16 -10.12
N ASP A 138 -3.60 29.48 -9.93
CA ASP A 138 -2.64 30.30 -9.20
C ASP A 138 -3.02 30.53 -7.73
N LYS A 139 -3.98 29.75 -7.23
CA LYS A 139 -4.41 29.80 -5.82
C LYS A 139 -3.79 28.65 -5.02
N GLU A 140 -3.73 28.81 -3.71
CA GLU A 140 -3.13 27.82 -2.80
C GLU A 140 -4.05 26.62 -2.50
N PHE A 141 -5.25 26.57 -3.08
CA PHE A 141 -6.25 25.54 -2.79
C PHE A 141 -5.72 24.13 -3.06
N TYR A 142 -5.04 23.91 -4.18
CA TYR A 142 -4.45 22.60 -4.49
C TYR A 142 -3.44 22.15 -3.43
N ALA A 143 -2.54 23.04 -3.00
CA ALA A 143 -1.53 22.73 -1.99
C ALA A 143 -2.17 22.44 -0.62
N LYS A 144 -3.13 23.29 -0.20
CA LYS A 144 -3.88 23.15 1.06
C LYS A 144 -4.72 21.86 1.11
N GLY A 145 -5.22 21.42 -0.03
CA GLY A 145 -6.10 20.24 -0.16
C GLY A 145 -5.43 18.87 -0.03
N SER A 146 -4.13 18.80 0.24
CA SER A 146 -3.40 17.52 0.32
C SER A 146 -3.73 16.67 1.56
N LYS A 147 -4.36 17.25 2.59
CA LYS A 147 -4.62 16.57 3.87
C LYS A 147 -5.88 15.72 3.82
N GLY A 148 -5.79 14.48 4.31
CA GLY A 148 -6.94 13.60 4.57
C GLY A 148 -7.47 12.79 3.38
N LEU A 149 -6.81 12.85 2.21
CA LEU A 149 -7.20 12.06 1.03
C LEU A 149 -6.44 10.73 0.91
N ASN A 150 -5.27 10.62 1.54
CA ASN A 150 -4.36 9.48 1.42
C ASN A 150 -4.16 8.70 2.73
N LYS A 151 -4.63 9.19 3.89
CA LYS A 151 -4.26 8.64 5.19
C LYS A 151 -5.41 8.59 6.18
N LEU A 152 -5.80 7.36 6.54
CA LEU A 152 -6.37 7.05 7.84
C LEU A 152 -5.21 6.61 8.74
N LYS A 153 -4.49 7.57 9.32
CA LYS A 153 -3.53 7.27 10.41
C LYS A 153 -4.18 7.62 11.72
N ASP A 154 -5.14 6.79 12.12
CA ASP A 154 -5.74 6.86 13.43
C ASP A 154 -4.80 6.19 14.44
N LYS A 155 -4.04 7.02 15.17
CA LYS A 155 -3.05 6.54 16.14
C LYS A 155 -3.70 5.79 17.30
N ASP A 156 -4.91 6.18 17.69
CA ASP A 156 -5.62 5.54 18.80
C ASP A 156 -6.11 4.16 18.36
N LEU A 157 -6.63 4.05 17.13
CA LEU A 157 -6.99 2.76 16.55
C LEU A 157 -5.77 1.83 16.34
N MET A 158 -4.65 2.35 15.85
CA MET A 158 -3.41 1.58 15.73
C MET A 158 -2.95 1.05 17.09
N LYS A 159 -2.96 1.91 18.12
CA LYS A 159 -2.59 1.54 19.49
C LYS A 159 -3.54 0.47 20.05
N TYR A 160 -4.85 0.63 19.83
CA TYR A 160 -5.86 -0.36 20.22
C TYR A 160 -5.56 -1.74 19.62
N TRP A 161 -5.32 -1.82 18.30
CA TRP A 161 -5.00 -3.08 17.64
C TRP A 161 -3.63 -3.63 18.04
N LYS A 162 -2.65 -2.76 18.31
CA LYS A 162 -1.34 -3.16 18.84
C LYS A 162 -1.49 -3.87 20.18
N GLU A 163 -2.24 -3.30 21.12
CA GLU A 163 -2.47 -3.89 22.44
C GLU A 163 -3.15 -5.27 22.36
N ILE A 164 -4.15 -5.42 21.48
CA ILE A 164 -4.85 -6.69 21.27
C ILE A 164 -3.90 -7.73 20.68
N SER A 165 -3.30 -7.41 19.54
CA SER A 165 -2.48 -8.37 18.80
C SER A 165 -1.20 -8.78 19.55
N CYS A 166 -0.59 -7.90 20.35
CA CYS A 166 0.52 -8.27 21.22
C CYS A 166 0.10 -9.31 22.28
N LYS A 167 -1.08 -9.15 22.90
CA LYS A 167 -1.62 -10.14 23.87
C LYS A 167 -1.94 -11.47 23.21
N GLU A 168 -2.43 -11.44 21.96
CA GLU A 168 -2.68 -12.65 21.17
C GLU A 168 -1.37 -13.39 20.87
N ILE A 169 -0.33 -12.68 20.43
CA ILE A 169 1.00 -13.26 20.15
C ILE A 169 1.64 -13.82 21.44
N GLU A 170 1.52 -13.11 22.55
CA GLU A 170 2.05 -13.55 23.84
C GLU A 170 1.49 -14.92 24.25
N LYS A 171 0.18 -15.11 24.07
CA LYS A 171 -0.55 -16.35 24.42
C LYS A 171 -0.56 -17.40 23.33
N ALA A 172 -0.08 -17.08 22.13
CA ALA A 172 -0.14 -17.99 21.00
C ALA A 172 0.80 -19.19 21.19
N ASP A 173 0.25 -20.39 20.97
CA ASP A 173 1.00 -21.65 20.84
C ASP A 173 1.38 -21.96 19.39
N ARG A 174 0.86 -21.16 18.45
CA ARG A 174 1.17 -21.21 17.01
C ARG A 174 1.10 -19.82 16.41
N LEU A 175 2.07 -19.47 15.58
CA LEU A 175 2.11 -18.18 14.88
C LEU A 175 1.56 -18.33 13.46
N VAL A 176 0.85 -17.31 12.98
CA VAL A 176 0.39 -17.22 11.59
C VAL A 176 1.02 -15.98 10.96
N ILE A 177 1.84 -16.20 9.94
CA ILE A 177 2.69 -15.14 9.37
C ILE A 177 2.60 -15.19 7.84
N ARG A 178 2.43 -14.04 7.20
CA ARG A 178 2.65 -13.91 5.75
C ARG A 178 4.07 -14.32 5.42
N ALA A 179 4.25 -15.17 4.42
CA ALA A 179 5.57 -15.71 4.12
C ALA A 179 6.65 -14.61 3.97
N HIS A 180 6.36 -13.53 3.23
CA HIS A 180 7.37 -12.47 3.05
C HIS A 180 7.66 -11.64 4.31
N HIS A 181 6.76 -11.63 5.31
CA HIS A 181 7.00 -10.89 6.54
C HIS A 181 8.14 -11.49 7.37
N LEU A 182 8.52 -12.74 7.15
CA LEU A 182 9.77 -13.29 7.71
C LEU A 182 11.00 -12.53 7.20
N LEU A 183 10.99 -12.14 5.92
CA LEU A 183 12.05 -11.29 5.34
C LEU A 183 12.00 -9.88 5.93
N CYS A 184 10.81 -9.35 6.21
CA CYS A 184 10.66 -8.07 6.92
C CYS A 184 11.21 -8.15 8.35
N ILE A 185 11.02 -9.26 9.07
CA ILE A 185 11.63 -9.50 10.37
C ILE A 185 13.15 -9.47 10.25
N ILE A 186 13.74 -10.15 9.26
CA ILE A 186 15.20 -10.09 9.03
C ILE A 186 15.66 -8.65 8.76
N CYS A 187 14.92 -7.90 7.95
CA CYS A 187 15.22 -6.47 7.72
C CYS A 187 15.10 -5.65 9.01
N TYR A 188 14.16 -5.98 9.89
CA TYR A 188 14.01 -5.33 11.19
C TYR A 188 15.23 -5.60 12.11
N ILE A 189 15.75 -6.83 12.12
CA ILE A 189 16.95 -7.22 12.89
C ILE A 189 18.19 -6.42 12.48
N SER A 190 18.21 -5.86 11.27
CA SER A 190 19.28 -4.98 10.79
C SER A 190 19.42 -3.68 11.59
N ARG A 191 18.40 -3.28 12.37
CA ARG A 191 18.42 -2.08 13.20
C ARG A 191 19.44 -2.21 14.32
N ASP A 192 19.93 -1.07 14.81
CA ASP A 192 20.90 -1.04 15.91
C ASP A 192 20.22 -0.98 17.28
N VAL A 193 18.95 -0.57 17.30
CA VAL A 193 18.07 -0.60 18.47
C VAL A 193 16.87 -1.49 18.18
N TYR A 194 16.60 -2.42 19.09
CA TYR A 194 15.48 -3.35 19.03
C TYR A 194 14.37 -2.90 19.97
N GLU A 195 13.32 -2.32 19.40
CA GLU A 195 12.14 -1.84 20.11
C GLU A 195 10.85 -2.13 19.32
N PRO A 196 9.73 -2.40 19.99
CA PRO A 196 8.43 -2.52 19.36
C PRO A 196 8.11 -1.35 18.42
N LEU A 197 7.57 -1.65 17.24
CA LEU A 197 7.04 -0.64 16.34
C LEU A 197 5.55 -0.44 16.59
N ALA A 198 5.07 0.79 16.39
CA ALA A 198 3.65 1.11 16.55
C ALA A 198 2.81 0.57 15.39
N GLU A 199 3.42 0.40 14.22
CA GLU A 199 2.77 0.10 12.94
C GLU A 199 2.78 -1.37 12.52
N ASP A 200 3.43 -2.26 13.27
CA ASP A 200 3.49 -3.70 12.99
C ASP A 200 3.87 -4.51 14.24
N ASN A 201 3.80 -5.85 14.15
CA ASN A 201 4.28 -6.77 15.19
C ASN A 201 5.53 -7.56 14.79
N LEU A 202 6.42 -6.99 13.97
CA LEU A 202 7.65 -7.68 13.55
C LEU A 202 8.53 -8.04 14.76
N TYR A 203 8.66 -7.12 15.71
CA TYR A 203 9.44 -7.31 16.93
C TYR A 203 8.88 -8.42 17.81
N GLU A 204 7.57 -8.41 18.09
CA GLU A 204 6.93 -9.37 18.99
C GLU A 204 7.02 -10.80 18.45
N LEU A 205 6.76 -10.97 17.15
CA LEU A 205 6.90 -12.28 16.50
C LEU A 205 8.35 -12.75 16.46
N TRP A 206 9.30 -11.86 16.19
CA TRP A 206 10.72 -12.20 16.28
C TRP A 206 11.09 -12.69 17.68
N MET A 207 10.73 -11.94 18.72
CA MET A 207 11.03 -12.32 20.11
C MET A 207 10.38 -13.65 20.50
N LYS A 208 9.12 -13.89 20.09
CA LYS A 208 8.42 -15.15 20.36
C LYS A 208 9.10 -16.35 19.69
N MET A 209 9.46 -16.24 18.41
CA MET A 209 10.21 -17.28 17.69
C MET A 209 11.61 -17.47 18.25
N ARG A 210 12.28 -16.39 18.66
CA ARG A 210 13.63 -16.43 19.23
C ARG A 210 13.67 -17.11 20.59
N ASN A 211 12.68 -16.87 21.44
CA ASN A 211 12.56 -17.46 22.77
C ASN A 211 12.02 -18.89 22.74
N ASN A 212 11.29 -19.27 21.69
CA ASN A 212 10.84 -20.63 21.44
C ASN A 212 11.09 -21.01 19.96
N PRO A 213 12.31 -21.44 19.60
CA PRO A 213 12.66 -21.78 18.22
C PRO A 213 11.81 -22.92 17.63
N ASP A 214 11.22 -23.75 18.49
CA ASP A 214 10.36 -24.88 18.07
C ASP A 214 8.89 -24.47 17.91
N ILE A 215 8.51 -23.21 18.18
CA ILE A 215 7.13 -22.77 18.04
C ILE A 215 6.63 -23.04 16.61
N PRO A 216 5.45 -23.67 16.45
CA PRO A 216 4.84 -23.87 15.13
C PRO A 216 4.51 -22.54 14.47
N VAL A 217 4.95 -22.36 13.22
CA VAL A 217 4.65 -21.18 12.41
C VAL A 217 3.98 -21.63 11.12
N THR A 218 2.74 -21.18 10.92
CA THR A 218 1.98 -21.37 9.69
C THR A 218 2.29 -20.20 8.73
N LEU A 219 2.76 -20.51 7.52
CA LEU A 219 2.98 -19.50 6.48
C LEU A 219 1.74 -19.37 5.60
N ILE A 220 1.28 -18.14 5.39
CA ILE A 220 0.11 -17.86 4.54
C ILE A 220 0.48 -16.98 3.35
N GLU A 221 -0.32 -17.10 2.29
CA GLU A 221 -0.32 -16.18 1.17
C GLU A 221 -1.29 -15.04 1.43
N GLY A 222 -0.77 -13.82 1.55
CA GLY A 222 -1.55 -12.60 1.75
C GLY A 222 -1.99 -12.28 3.17
N PRO A 223 -2.60 -11.09 3.36
CA PRO A 223 -2.86 -10.51 4.67
C PRO A 223 -3.53 -11.45 5.68
N GLY A 224 -4.68 -12.03 5.35
CA GLY A 224 -5.44 -12.98 6.15
C GLY A 224 -5.38 -12.72 7.65
N ASP A 225 -5.10 -13.76 8.42
CA ASP A 225 -4.90 -13.70 9.87
C ASP A 225 -3.42 -13.49 10.26
N CYS A 226 -2.63 -12.84 9.42
CA CYS A 226 -1.23 -12.60 9.73
C CYS A 226 -1.09 -11.74 10.99
N MET A 227 -0.35 -12.25 11.96
CA MET A 227 -0.16 -11.62 13.27
C MET A 227 0.71 -10.35 13.23
N VAL A 228 1.41 -10.06 12.11
CA VAL A 228 2.19 -8.81 11.92
C VAL A 228 1.28 -7.61 11.67
N CYS A 229 0.20 -7.82 10.93
CA CYS A 229 -0.60 -6.79 10.28
C CYS A 229 -1.53 -5.95 11.17
N PRO A 230 -2.12 -6.45 12.28
CA PRO A 230 -3.23 -5.77 12.96
C PRO A 230 -3.02 -4.29 13.28
N PRO A 231 -1.85 -3.84 13.79
CA PRO A 231 -1.65 -2.43 14.12
C PRO A 231 -1.33 -1.53 12.91
N CYS A 232 -1.21 -2.08 11.70
CA CYS A 232 -0.86 -1.32 10.51
C CYS A 232 -2.01 -0.41 10.07
N TYR A 233 -1.72 0.88 9.85
CA TYR A 233 -2.65 1.89 9.31
C TYR A 233 -3.17 1.61 7.88
N GLY A 234 -2.65 0.55 7.26
CA GLY A 234 -3.06 0.06 5.96
C GLY A 234 -3.80 -1.25 5.97
N PHE A 235 -3.97 -1.86 7.15
CA PHE A 235 -4.63 -3.14 7.29
C PHE A 235 -6.06 -2.93 7.77
N ASP A 236 -7.01 -3.51 7.03
CA ASP A 236 -8.39 -3.60 7.43
C ASP A 236 -8.57 -4.87 8.25
N ASN A 237 -8.76 -4.70 9.57
CA ASN A 237 -8.89 -5.82 10.50
C ASN A 237 -10.20 -6.60 10.34
N ASP A 238 -11.23 -6.01 9.73
CA ASP A 238 -12.53 -6.67 9.53
C ASP A 238 -12.52 -7.50 8.24
N ARG A 239 -12.02 -6.93 7.15
CA ARG A 239 -11.94 -7.59 5.83
C ARG A 239 -10.67 -8.41 5.63
N LYS A 240 -9.68 -8.22 6.50
CA LYS A 240 -8.33 -8.78 6.39
C LYS A 240 -7.62 -8.39 5.08
N LEU A 241 -7.74 -7.13 4.67
CA LEU A 241 -7.11 -6.62 3.43
C LEU A 241 -6.01 -5.60 3.73
N CYS A 242 -5.02 -5.52 2.84
CA CYS A 242 -3.89 -4.60 2.97
C CYS A 242 -3.87 -3.59 1.81
N PHE A 243 -3.80 -2.30 2.15
CA PHE A 243 -4.01 -1.20 1.19
C PHE A 243 -2.86 -0.17 1.12
N VAL A 244 -1.82 -0.27 1.94
CA VAL A 244 -0.75 0.74 2.00
C VAL A 244 0.39 0.39 1.06
N GLY A 245 0.19 0.65 -0.23
CA GLY A 245 1.22 0.40 -1.25
C GLY A 245 1.75 -1.05 -1.23
N CYS A 246 0.98 -1.97 -0.66
CA CYS A 246 1.30 -3.35 -0.24
C CYS A 246 0.32 -4.36 -0.85
N HIS A 247 -0.20 -3.99 -2.03
CA HIS A 247 -1.28 -4.67 -2.77
C HIS A 247 -0.81 -6.01 -3.39
N LEU A 248 -1.07 -6.19 -4.68
CA LEU A 248 -0.69 -7.36 -5.47
C LEU A 248 0.81 -7.72 -5.37
N ARG A 249 1.69 -6.72 -5.25
CA ARG A 249 3.13 -6.97 -5.07
C ARG A 249 3.43 -7.79 -3.84
N ASP A 250 2.75 -7.55 -2.71
CA ASP A 250 3.08 -8.30 -1.49
C ASP A 250 2.49 -9.72 -1.54
N ARG A 251 1.41 -9.95 -2.30
CA ARG A 251 0.99 -11.32 -2.66
C ARG A 251 2.07 -12.02 -3.46
N LYS A 252 2.66 -11.33 -4.46
CA LYS A 252 3.79 -11.85 -5.22
C LYS A 252 5.00 -12.17 -4.34
N LYS A 253 5.34 -11.30 -3.38
CA LYS A 253 6.40 -11.55 -2.40
C LYS A 253 6.12 -12.80 -1.56
N ASP A 254 4.87 -13.01 -1.15
CA ASP A 254 4.49 -14.19 -0.37
C ASP A 254 4.75 -15.46 -1.17
N VAL A 255 4.21 -15.56 -2.39
CA VAL A 255 4.40 -16.76 -3.23
C VAL A 255 5.84 -16.97 -3.66
N ASP A 256 6.61 -15.89 -3.87
CA ASP A 256 8.05 -15.99 -4.18
C ASP A 256 8.89 -16.45 -3.00
N THR A 257 8.46 -16.10 -1.79
CA THR A 257 9.09 -16.58 -0.55
C THR A 257 8.74 -18.04 -0.33
N LEU A 258 7.45 -18.39 -0.41
CA LEU A 258 6.96 -19.78 -0.31
C LEU A 258 7.67 -20.71 -1.31
N GLN A 259 7.77 -20.30 -2.57
CA GLN A 259 8.49 -21.04 -3.61
C GLN A 259 9.94 -21.31 -3.22
N ARG A 260 10.68 -20.31 -2.73
CA ARG A 260 12.09 -20.47 -2.34
C ARG A 260 12.26 -21.29 -1.07
N LEU A 261 11.26 -21.32 -0.19
CA LEU A 261 11.26 -22.14 1.01
C LEU A 261 10.80 -23.58 0.73
N ASP A 262 10.36 -23.90 -0.49
CA ASP A 262 9.71 -25.16 -0.84
C ASP A 262 8.56 -25.47 0.13
N MET A 263 7.63 -24.51 0.22
CA MET A 263 6.45 -24.59 1.07
C MET A 263 5.19 -24.17 0.33
N LEU A 264 4.06 -24.78 0.66
CA LEU A 264 2.73 -24.38 0.22
C LEU A 264 2.07 -23.43 1.23
N PRO A 265 1.16 -22.53 0.79
CA PRO A 265 0.34 -21.74 1.71
C PRO A 265 -0.41 -22.65 2.70
N GLY A 266 -0.35 -22.31 3.99
CA GLY A 266 -0.99 -23.05 5.08
C GLY A 266 -0.09 -24.11 5.73
N GLU A 267 1.07 -24.42 5.16
CA GLU A 267 2.01 -25.33 5.79
C GLU A 267 2.60 -24.74 7.07
N THR A 268 2.91 -25.65 8.01
CA THR A 268 3.38 -25.30 9.35
C THR A 268 4.67 -26.04 9.64
N LEU A 269 5.71 -25.30 10.01
CA LEU A 269 6.98 -25.84 10.45
C LEU A 269 7.44 -25.12 11.73
N PRO A 270 8.36 -25.72 12.51
CA PRO A 270 9.03 -25.01 13.59
C PRO A 270 9.72 -23.75 13.08
N ALA A 271 9.71 -22.66 13.86
CA ALA A 271 10.33 -21.39 13.47
C ALA A 271 11.80 -21.58 13.06
N VAL A 272 12.57 -22.38 13.81
CA VAL A 272 13.98 -22.68 13.52
C VAL A 272 14.19 -23.28 12.13
N GLU A 273 13.30 -24.16 11.68
CA GLU A 273 13.40 -24.80 10.37
C GLU A 273 13.09 -23.81 9.25
N ILE A 274 12.06 -22.98 9.42
CA ILE A 274 11.73 -21.93 8.45
C ILE A 274 12.89 -20.95 8.31
N ILE A 275 13.44 -20.47 9.42
CA ILE A 275 14.57 -19.55 9.40
C ILE A 275 15.81 -20.19 8.78
N ARG A 276 16.10 -21.47 9.07
CA ARG A 276 17.18 -22.22 8.41
C ARG A 276 17.02 -22.19 6.88
N ARG A 277 15.82 -22.51 6.37
CA ARG A 277 15.52 -22.46 4.93
C ARG A 277 15.68 -21.06 4.33
N ILE A 278 15.31 -20.00 5.05
CA ILE A 278 15.54 -18.62 4.58
C ILE A 278 17.04 -18.36 4.40
N TYR A 279 17.86 -18.73 5.38
CA TYR A 279 19.31 -18.51 5.32
C TYR A 279 19.97 -19.30 4.18
N GLU A 280 19.47 -20.50 3.89
CA GLU A 280 20.00 -21.35 2.81
C GLU A 280 19.52 -20.94 1.42
N ASN A 281 18.23 -20.63 1.27
CA ASN A 281 17.58 -20.49 -0.04
C ASN A 281 17.31 -19.04 -0.44
N ILE A 282 17.40 -18.09 0.50
CA ILE A 282 17.15 -16.66 0.26
C ILE A 282 18.35 -15.83 0.73
N PRO A 283 19.52 -15.96 0.09
CA PRO A 283 20.70 -15.19 0.45
C PRO A 283 20.56 -13.70 0.10
N SER A 284 19.55 -13.31 -0.67
CA SER A 284 19.25 -11.92 -1.05
C SER A 284 17.74 -11.72 -1.16
N ASN A 285 17.27 -10.50 -0.89
CA ASN A 285 15.88 -10.09 -1.09
C ASN A 285 15.60 -9.63 -2.54
N PHE A 286 16.63 -9.58 -3.41
CA PHE A 286 16.47 -9.27 -4.83
C PHE A 286 15.67 -10.37 -5.55
N GLY A 287 14.74 -9.97 -6.40
CA GLY A 287 13.78 -10.87 -7.05
C GLY A 287 12.64 -11.32 -6.13
N ILE A 288 12.52 -10.75 -4.92
CA ILE A 288 11.36 -10.90 -4.03
C ILE A 288 10.88 -9.51 -3.64
N CYS A 289 11.68 -8.80 -2.83
CA CYS A 289 11.33 -7.51 -2.26
C CYS A 289 11.87 -6.34 -3.07
N ASP A 290 12.93 -6.56 -3.85
CA ASP A 290 13.57 -5.58 -4.70
C ASP A 290 13.74 -6.12 -6.12
N TYR A 291 13.73 -5.24 -7.11
CA TYR A 291 13.72 -5.61 -8.53
C TYR A 291 14.63 -4.68 -9.33
N GLU A 292 15.05 -5.12 -10.52
CA GLU A 292 15.92 -4.34 -11.41
C GLU A 292 15.31 -2.99 -11.81
N TYR A 293 13.99 -2.95 -12.02
CA TYR A 293 13.28 -1.72 -12.37
C TYR A 293 11.85 -1.72 -11.81
N VAL A 294 11.27 -0.53 -11.69
CA VAL A 294 9.88 -0.32 -11.26
C VAL A 294 8.98 -0.22 -12.49
N SER A 295 8.18 -1.25 -12.74
CA SER A 295 7.28 -1.30 -13.91
C SER A 295 6.00 -0.49 -13.73
N ALA A 296 5.48 -0.35 -12.50
CA ALA A 296 4.33 0.48 -12.17
C ALA A 296 4.39 0.95 -10.71
N TYR A 297 3.48 1.87 -10.33
CA TYR A 297 3.39 2.36 -8.94
C TYR A 297 3.22 1.21 -7.92
N GLN A 298 2.37 0.24 -8.26
CA GLN A 298 2.08 -0.94 -7.43
C GLN A 298 3.26 -1.93 -7.36
N TRP A 299 4.22 -1.86 -8.29
CA TRP A 299 5.37 -2.78 -8.40
C TRP A 299 6.69 -2.15 -7.90
N LYS A 300 6.62 -1.13 -7.04
CA LYS A 300 7.81 -0.55 -6.40
C LYS A 300 8.50 -1.54 -5.46
N GLY A 301 9.83 -1.60 -5.49
CA GLY A 301 10.63 -2.35 -4.52
C GLY A 301 10.60 -1.78 -3.11
N CYS A 302 11.12 -2.55 -2.15
CA CYS A 302 11.42 -2.12 -0.78
C CYS A 302 12.75 -1.34 -0.70
N ALA A 303 13.26 -1.09 0.51
CA ALA A 303 14.45 -0.26 0.79
C ALA A 303 15.82 -0.88 0.41
N GLY A 304 15.93 -1.54 -0.73
CA GLY A 304 17.18 -2.12 -1.26
C GLY A 304 17.70 -3.35 -0.50
N PRO A 305 18.81 -3.96 -0.97
CA PRO A 305 19.33 -5.22 -0.41
C PRO A 305 20.09 -5.06 0.91
N GLU A 306 20.61 -3.88 1.22
CA GLU A 306 21.55 -3.65 2.33
C GLU A 306 20.97 -4.03 3.70
N ARG A 307 19.71 -3.66 3.98
CA ARG A 307 19.06 -3.97 5.26
C ARG A 307 18.90 -5.46 5.46
N TYR A 308 18.47 -6.17 4.43
CA TYR A 308 18.31 -7.62 4.48
C TYR A 308 19.65 -8.31 4.74
N GLN A 309 20.70 -7.92 4.02
CA GLN A 309 22.05 -8.45 4.22
C GLN A 309 22.60 -8.19 5.62
N LYS A 310 22.42 -6.96 6.14
CA LYS A 310 22.81 -6.62 7.51
C LYS A 310 22.02 -7.44 8.53
N GLY A 311 20.72 -7.67 8.29
CA GLY A 311 19.87 -8.54 9.09
C GLY A 311 20.34 -9.99 9.15
N LEU A 312 20.62 -10.59 7.98
CA LEU A 312 21.16 -11.95 7.90
C LEU A 312 22.46 -12.10 8.69
N LYS A 313 23.39 -11.16 8.52
CA LYS A 313 24.69 -11.14 9.22
C LYS A 313 24.58 -11.01 10.73
N LYS A 314 23.55 -10.31 11.24
CA LYS A 314 23.30 -10.15 12.68
C LYS A 314 22.71 -11.40 13.33
N GLY A 315 22.17 -12.33 12.55
CA GLY A 315 21.65 -13.60 13.05
C GLY A 315 20.24 -13.49 13.65
N PHE A 316 19.32 -14.35 13.22
CA PHE A 316 17.97 -14.40 13.76
C PHE A 316 17.92 -14.86 15.23
N PHE A 317 18.76 -15.85 15.57
CA PHE A 317 18.86 -16.48 16.90
C PHE A 317 20.16 -16.12 17.65
N GLU A 318 21.01 -15.23 17.12
CA GLU A 318 22.26 -14.84 17.78
C GLU A 318 21.97 -13.90 18.97
N ASN A 319 22.61 -14.19 20.12
CA ASN A 319 22.34 -13.75 21.52
C ASN A 319 21.32 -14.59 22.33
N ASN A 320 21.03 -15.85 21.96
CA ASN A 320 20.65 -16.85 22.96
C ASN A 320 21.95 -17.45 23.50
N GLU A 321 22.20 -17.32 24.82
CA GLU A 321 23.43 -17.85 25.45
C GLU A 321 23.66 -19.36 25.19
N GLU A 322 22.62 -20.11 24.81
CA GLU A 322 22.73 -21.52 24.41
C GLU A 322 23.37 -21.74 23.03
N THR A 323 23.19 -20.84 22.06
CA THR A 323 23.74 -21.00 20.70
C THR A 323 25.26 -20.80 20.67
N LEU A 324 25.79 -19.97 21.59
CA LEU A 324 27.23 -19.78 21.79
C LEU A 324 27.89 -21.01 22.43
N LYS A 325 27.19 -21.75 23.30
CA LYS A 325 27.71 -22.97 23.94
C LYS A 325 27.85 -24.15 22.97
N ARG A 326 27.06 -24.19 21.89
CA ARG A 326 27.18 -25.23 20.84
C ARG A 326 28.32 -24.98 19.85
N LYS A 327 28.83 -23.75 19.73
CA LYS A 327 29.99 -23.43 18.86
C LYS A 327 31.35 -23.70 19.53
N THR A 328 31.40 -24.01 20.82
CA THR A 328 32.64 -24.31 21.57
C THR A 328 32.87 -25.80 21.84
N ASN A 329 31.96 -26.69 21.42
CA ASN A 329 32.03 -28.14 21.67
C ASN A 329 32.02 -29.00 20.39
N LEU A 330 32.36 -28.40 19.25
CA LEU A 330 32.79 -29.06 18.01
C LEU A 330 34.09 -28.39 17.57
#